data_AF-A0A7J4Q9P8-F1
#
_entry.id   AF-A0A7J4Q9P8-F1
#
_cell.length_a   1.000
_cell.length_b   1.000
_cell.length_c   1.000
_cell.angle_alpha   90.00
_cell.angle_beta   90.00
_cell.angle_gamma   90.00
#
_symmetry.space_group_name_H-M   'P 1'
#
loop_
_entity.id
_entity.type
_entity.pdbx_description
1 polymer ?
#
loop_
_entity_poly.entity_id
_entity_poly.type
_entity_poly.pdbx_seq_one_letter_code
_entity_poly.pdbx_strand_id
1 'polypeptide(L)'
;MQISFFEEFPTKENLAKIKYISFPTKLYIAAHSLEEFQKIKIPSKKVKEKIYWPILKREEGYWFSPFSKTQAIERILSEIEHKNISVMIDSELPTHPNPYLYLTQFPFFFYNRKKMRNFIASHPKVYTAEYFPSSRFFESLFQFLGLSFTTKNHCPIKMIYSSCHDFGEDFIRTEIK
;
A
#
# COMPACT_ATOMS: atom_id res chain seq x y z
N MET A 1 11.55 10.61 15.79
CA MET A 1 11.42 9.40 14.95
C MET A 1 10.20 8.59 15.39
N GLN A 2 9.27 8.29 14.49
CA GLN A 2 8.14 7.39 14.76
C GLN A 2 8.41 6.06 14.06
N ILE A 3 8.36 4.95 14.80
CA ILE A 3 8.50 3.61 14.25
C ILE A 3 7.11 3.01 14.09
N SER A 4 6.83 2.40 12.94
CA SER A 4 5.57 1.72 12.63
C SER A 4 5.85 0.32 12.05
N PHE A 5 4.87 -0.57 12.10
CA PHE A 5 5.05 -1.97 11.70
C PHE A 5 4.04 -2.37 10.63
N PHE A 6 4.47 -3.26 9.75
CA PHE A 6 3.69 -3.83 8.66
C PHE A 6 3.62 -5.34 8.86
N GLU A 7 2.42 -5.90 8.78
CA GLU A 7 2.18 -7.34 8.90
C GLU A 7 1.39 -7.80 7.67
N GLU A 8 2.08 -8.46 6.74
CA GLU A 8 1.51 -8.96 5.49
C GLU A 8 0.75 -10.30 5.66
N PHE A 9 1.15 -11.10 6.65
CA PHE A 9 0.55 -12.42 6.90
C PHE A 9 0.06 -12.52 8.35
N PRO A 10 -0.98 -11.76 8.73
CA PRO A 10 -1.38 -11.65 10.12
C PRO A 10 -1.83 -12.99 10.71
N THR A 11 -1.07 -13.47 11.68
CA THR A 11 -1.42 -14.61 12.54
C THR A 11 -1.60 -14.14 13.99
N LYS A 12 -2.28 -14.94 14.82
CA LYS A 12 -2.41 -14.62 16.25
C LYS A 12 -1.03 -14.54 16.90
N GLU A 13 -0.12 -15.42 16.49
CA GLU A 13 1.25 -15.52 16.98
C GLU A 13 2.08 -14.29 16.60
N ASN A 14 2.01 -13.84 15.34
CA ASN A 14 2.71 -12.64 14.89
C ASN A 14 2.17 -11.38 15.58
N LEU A 15 0.85 -11.23 15.61
CA LEU A 15 0.22 -10.06 16.24
C LEU A 15 0.46 -10.02 17.75
N ALA A 16 0.63 -11.17 18.43
CA ALA A 16 0.98 -11.20 19.85
C ALA A 16 2.37 -10.61 20.13
N LYS A 17 3.29 -10.56 19.14
CA LYS A 17 4.62 -9.93 19.29
C LYS A 17 4.53 -8.42 19.49
N ILE A 18 3.38 -7.80 19.20
CA ILE A 18 3.14 -6.38 19.48
C ILE A 18 3.33 -6.03 20.98
N LYS A 19 3.24 -7.02 21.88
CA LYS A 19 3.50 -6.85 23.33
C LYS A 19 4.92 -6.38 23.64
N TYR A 20 5.88 -6.61 22.74
CA TYR A 20 7.27 -6.20 22.92
C TYR A 20 7.50 -4.72 22.58
N ILE A 21 6.52 -4.04 21.97
CA ILE A 21 6.62 -2.63 21.61
C ILE A 21 6.18 -1.77 22.80
N SER A 22 7.09 -0.94 23.31
CA SER A 22 6.86 -0.08 24.47
C SER A 22 6.44 1.36 24.13
N PHE A 23 6.55 1.77 22.87
CA PHE A 23 6.29 3.12 22.36
C PHE A 23 5.01 3.20 21.49
N PRO A 24 4.38 4.38 21.34
CA PRO A 24 3.25 4.56 20.42
C PRO A 24 3.62 4.20 18.98
N THR A 25 2.81 3.36 18.33
CA THR A 25 3.07 2.87 16.97
C THR A 25 1.80 2.87 16.12
N LYS A 26 1.97 2.91 14.80
CA LYS A 26 0.94 2.51 13.83
C LYS A 26 1.18 1.05 13.43
N LEU A 27 0.11 0.35 13.08
CA LEU A 27 0.17 -1.02 12.61
C LEU A 27 -0.63 -1.14 11.31
N TYR A 28 0.08 -1.47 10.23
CA TYR A 28 -0.46 -1.73 8.90
C TYR A 28 -0.67 -3.22 8.76
N ILE A 29 -1.88 -3.65 8.44
CA ILE A 29 -2.23 -5.08 8.43
C ILE A 29 -2.87 -5.44 7.12
N ALA A 30 -2.25 -6.39 6.43
CA ALA A 30 -2.79 -6.93 5.20
C ALA A 30 -4.05 -7.76 5.45
N ALA A 31 -5.08 -7.59 4.63
CA ALA A 31 -6.24 -8.48 4.59
C ALA A 31 -6.89 -8.47 3.21
N HIS A 32 -7.63 -9.53 2.87
CA HIS A 32 -8.28 -9.67 1.57
C HIS A 32 -9.65 -8.97 1.48
N SER A 33 -10.21 -8.58 2.63
CA SER A 33 -11.43 -7.78 2.74
C SER A 33 -11.42 -6.92 3.99
N LEU A 34 -12.25 -5.87 3.96
CA LEU A 34 -12.46 -5.02 5.12
C LEU A 34 -13.05 -5.81 6.31
N GLU A 35 -13.91 -6.80 6.03
CA GLU A 35 -14.51 -7.65 7.06
C GLU A 35 -13.43 -8.47 7.80
N GLU A 36 -12.50 -9.07 7.07
CA GLU A 36 -11.37 -9.79 7.63
C GLU A 36 -10.52 -8.86 8.51
N PHE A 37 -10.15 -7.69 8.00
CA PHE A 37 -9.40 -6.67 8.74
C PHE A 37 -10.09 -6.24 10.05
N GLN A 38 -11.42 -6.10 10.03
CA GLN A 38 -12.20 -5.71 11.21
C GLN A 38 -12.18 -6.78 12.30
N LYS A 39 -12.17 -8.06 11.93
CA LYS A 39 -12.09 -9.19 12.88
C LYS A 39 -10.74 -9.26 13.61
N ILE A 40 -9.69 -8.66 13.06
CA ILE A 40 -8.35 -8.64 13.66
C ILE A 40 -8.33 -7.75 14.91
N LYS A 41 -8.08 -8.40 16.07
CA LYS A 41 -7.93 -7.75 17.37
C LYS A 41 -6.46 -7.51 17.69
N ILE A 42 -6.15 -6.31 18.16
CA ILE A 42 -4.79 -5.91 18.52
C ILE A 42 -4.65 -5.86 20.04
N PRO A 43 -3.85 -6.76 20.65
CA PRO A 43 -3.75 -6.87 22.10
C PRO A 43 -2.78 -5.84 22.72
N SER A 44 -2.78 -4.58 22.25
CA SER A 44 -1.90 -3.54 22.78
C SER A 44 -2.46 -2.13 22.64
N LYS A 45 -2.44 -1.38 23.75
CA LYS A 45 -2.80 0.06 23.81
C LYS A 45 -1.73 0.98 23.19
N LYS A 46 -0.58 0.42 22.81
CA LYS A 46 0.53 1.14 22.17
C LYS A 46 0.27 1.35 20.69
N VAL A 47 -0.55 0.49 20.06
CA VAL A 47 -1.03 0.71 18.70
C VAL A 47 -2.06 1.83 18.72
N LYS A 48 -1.67 3.01 18.21
CA LYS A 48 -2.53 4.20 18.15
C LYS A 48 -3.42 4.22 16.92
N GLU A 49 -3.03 3.47 15.91
CA GLU A 49 -3.76 3.40 14.65
C GLU A 49 -3.60 2.01 14.04
N LYS A 50 -4.74 1.38 13.72
CA LYS A 50 -4.81 0.15 12.94
C LYS A 50 -5.18 0.54 11.51
N ILE A 51 -4.31 0.28 10.55
CA ILE A 51 -4.44 0.73 9.16
C ILE A 51 -4.69 -0.49 8.28
N TYR A 52 -5.76 -0.41 7.47
CA TYR A 52 -6.12 -1.48 6.56
C TYR A 52 -5.20 -1.45 5.34
N TRP A 53 -4.49 -2.53 5.09
CA TRP A 53 -3.73 -2.74 3.86
C TRP A 53 -4.46 -3.79 3.01
N PRO A 54 -5.34 -3.39 2.07
CA PRO A 54 -5.99 -4.36 1.21
C PRO A 54 -4.97 -5.07 0.31
N ILE A 55 -5.01 -6.40 0.33
CA ILE A 55 -4.28 -7.25 -0.61
C ILE A 55 -5.24 -8.03 -1.50
N LEU A 56 -4.95 -8.05 -2.79
CA LEU A 56 -5.71 -8.82 -3.78
C LEU A 56 -5.26 -10.27 -3.75
N LYS A 57 -6.05 -11.17 -4.33
CA LYS A 57 -5.55 -12.52 -4.56
C LYS A 57 -4.41 -12.49 -5.56
N ARG A 58 -3.54 -13.49 -5.54
CA ARG A 58 -2.36 -13.56 -6.43
C ARG A 58 -2.75 -13.53 -7.90
N GLU A 59 -3.82 -14.23 -8.27
CA GLU A 59 -4.38 -14.24 -9.62
C GLU A 59 -5.07 -12.93 -10.02
N GLU A 60 -5.36 -12.05 -9.06
CA GLU A 60 -5.95 -10.72 -9.26
C GLU A 60 -4.90 -9.61 -9.38
N GLY A 61 -3.63 -9.89 -9.03
CA GLY A 61 -2.52 -8.94 -9.08
C GLY A 61 -1.71 -8.85 -7.79
N TYR A 62 -2.19 -9.46 -6.70
CA TYR A 62 -1.64 -9.40 -5.34
C TYR A 62 -1.63 -8.00 -4.73
N TRP A 63 -0.88 -7.07 -5.30
CA TRP A 63 -0.92 -5.64 -4.95
C TRP A 63 -1.79 -4.84 -5.92
N PHE A 64 -2.03 -3.58 -5.57
CA PHE A 64 -2.80 -2.69 -6.42
C PHE A 64 -1.96 -2.19 -7.58
N SER A 65 -2.52 -2.28 -8.78
CA SER A 65 -1.97 -1.59 -9.93
C SER A 65 -3.08 -1.34 -10.94
N PRO A 66 -2.87 -0.42 -11.89
CA PRO A 66 -3.75 -0.31 -13.05
C PRO A 66 -3.90 -1.61 -13.85
N PHE A 67 -2.97 -2.56 -13.73
CA PHE A 67 -3.01 -3.87 -14.36
C PHE A 67 -3.63 -4.97 -13.49
N SER A 68 -4.01 -4.68 -12.25
CA SER A 68 -4.74 -5.64 -11.41
C SER A 68 -6.17 -5.83 -11.94
N LYS A 69 -6.81 -6.95 -11.62
CA LYS A 69 -8.17 -7.24 -12.12
C LYS A 69 -9.15 -6.14 -11.69
N THR A 70 -9.83 -5.54 -12.67
CA THR A 70 -10.79 -4.44 -12.44
C THR A 70 -11.81 -4.78 -11.35
N GLN A 71 -12.41 -5.97 -11.41
CA GLN A 71 -13.40 -6.43 -10.41
C GLN A 71 -12.83 -6.47 -8.98
N ALA A 72 -11.54 -6.81 -8.82
CA ALA A 72 -10.89 -6.89 -7.53
C ALA A 72 -10.63 -5.49 -6.95
N ILE A 73 -10.17 -4.56 -7.79
CA ILE A 73 -10.03 -3.14 -7.44
C ILE A 73 -11.39 -2.59 -7.00
N GLU A 74 -12.43 -2.79 -7.83
CA GLU A 74 -13.78 -2.29 -7.54
C GLU A 74 -14.34 -2.83 -6.25
N ARG A 75 -14.23 -4.15 -6.02
CA ARG A 75 -14.67 -4.79 -4.79
C ARG A 75 -14.05 -4.12 -3.58
N ILE A 76 -12.72 -4.03 -3.52
CA ILE A 76 -12.03 -3.43 -2.38
C ILE A 76 -12.38 -1.95 -2.21
N LEU A 77 -12.35 -1.15 -3.29
CA LEU A 77 -12.62 0.28 -3.18
C LEU A 77 -14.05 0.52 -2.69
N SER A 78 -15.04 -0.27 -3.16
CA SER A 78 -16.44 -0.17 -2.72
C SER A 78 -16.64 -0.56 -1.25
N GLU A 79 -15.85 -1.50 -0.70
CA GLU A 79 -15.87 -1.83 0.72
C GLU A 79 -15.44 -0.62 1.59
N ILE A 80 -14.62 0.28 1.03
CA ILE A 80 -13.96 1.37 1.77
C ILE A 80 -14.61 2.74 1.52
N GLU A 81 -15.24 2.97 0.35
CA GLU A 81 -15.64 4.29 -0.21
C GLU A 81 -16.45 5.21 0.71
N HIS A 82 -17.08 4.67 1.76
CA HIS A 82 -17.86 5.44 2.75
C HIS A 82 -17.50 5.14 4.20
N LYS A 83 -16.31 4.60 4.45
CA LYS A 83 -15.83 4.22 5.78
C LYS A 83 -14.76 5.21 6.24
N ASN A 84 -14.91 5.74 7.44
CA ASN A 84 -13.86 6.55 8.06
C ASN A 84 -12.77 5.65 8.66
N ILE A 85 -12.02 4.97 7.80
CA ILE A 85 -10.89 4.11 8.16
C ILE A 85 -9.64 4.57 7.45
N SER A 86 -8.50 4.40 8.12
CA SER A 86 -7.21 4.60 7.50
C SER A 86 -6.86 3.39 6.63
N VAL A 87 -6.45 3.65 5.40
CA VAL A 87 -6.08 2.62 4.42
C VAL A 87 -4.66 2.86 3.92
N MET A 88 -3.95 1.79 3.58
CA MET A 88 -2.71 1.83 2.83
C MET A 88 -2.86 1.08 1.52
N ILE A 89 -2.72 1.79 0.40
CA ILE A 89 -2.69 1.17 -0.92
C ILE A 89 -1.24 0.90 -1.31
N ASP A 90 -0.86 -0.37 -1.31
CA ASP A 90 0.45 -0.78 -1.81
C ASP A 90 0.36 -0.97 -3.32
N SER A 91 1.09 -0.10 -4.04
CA SER A 91 0.98 0.00 -5.49
C SER A 91 2.20 -0.61 -6.16
N GLU A 92 2.10 -1.87 -6.54
CA GLU A 92 3.15 -2.62 -7.23
C GLU A 92 2.62 -3.29 -8.49
N LEU A 93 3.48 -3.41 -9.50
CA LEU A 93 3.10 -4.07 -10.74
C LEU A 93 2.99 -5.59 -10.55
N PRO A 94 2.08 -6.27 -11.27
CA PRO A 94 1.86 -7.71 -11.12
C PRO A 94 2.89 -8.55 -11.89
N THR A 95 4.19 -8.21 -11.80
CA THR A 95 5.29 -8.88 -12.53
C THR A 95 5.44 -10.34 -12.15
N HIS A 96 5.24 -10.67 -10.87
CA HIS A 96 5.18 -12.02 -10.36
C HIS A 96 4.10 -12.07 -9.26
N PRO A 97 3.16 -13.03 -9.27
CA PRO A 97 3.18 -14.30 -10.01
C PRO A 97 2.36 -14.33 -11.32
N ASN A 98 1.70 -13.24 -11.72
CA ASN A 98 0.75 -13.28 -12.86
C ASN A 98 1.02 -12.20 -13.94
N PRO A 99 2.09 -12.33 -14.73
CA PRO A 99 2.43 -11.35 -15.78
C PRO A 99 1.36 -11.28 -16.90
N TYR A 100 0.50 -12.29 -17.04
CA TYR A 100 -0.61 -12.26 -18.01
C TYR A 100 -1.62 -11.13 -17.74
N LEU A 101 -1.62 -10.57 -16.53
CA LEU A 101 -2.43 -9.41 -16.19
C LEU A 101 -2.07 -8.17 -17.02
N TYR A 102 -0.81 -8.02 -17.45
CA TYR A 102 -0.46 -6.94 -18.38
C TYR A 102 -1.28 -7.03 -19.67
N LEU A 103 -1.42 -8.22 -20.25
CA LEU A 103 -2.15 -8.41 -21.50
C LEU A 103 -3.67 -8.33 -21.28
N THR A 104 -4.18 -9.04 -20.28
CA THR A 104 -5.62 -9.16 -20.05
C THR A 104 -6.25 -7.88 -19.47
N GLN A 105 -5.48 -7.09 -18.72
CA GLN A 105 -5.96 -5.85 -18.09
C GLN A 105 -5.48 -4.58 -18.80
N PHE A 106 -4.63 -4.67 -19.84
CA PHE A 106 -4.22 -3.48 -20.63
C PHE A 106 -5.40 -2.61 -21.09
N PRO A 107 -6.52 -3.16 -21.63
CA PRO A 107 -7.65 -2.34 -22.05
C PRO A 107 -8.29 -1.54 -20.91
N PHE A 108 -8.15 -2.01 -19.67
CA PHE A 108 -8.71 -1.38 -18.47
C PHE A 108 -7.71 -0.49 -17.73
N PHE A 109 -6.46 -0.38 -18.21
CA PHE A 109 -5.40 0.35 -17.54
C PHE A 109 -5.81 1.78 -17.13
N PHE A 110 -6.29 2.58 -18.08
CA PHE A 110 -6.69 3.97 -17.80
C PHE A 110 -7.90 4.06 -16.88
N TYR A 111 -8.83 3.09 -16.98
CA TYR A 111 -10.00 3.00 -16.11
C TYR A 111 -9.58 2.74 -14.66
N ASN A 112 -8.77 1.70 -14.44
CA ASN A 112 -8.26 1.31 -13.13
C ASN A 112 -7.40 2.42 -12.52
N ARG A 113 -6.50 3.00 -13.31
CA ARG A 113 -5.67 4.14 -12.90
C ARG A 113 -6.54 5.32 -12.44
N LYS A 114 -7.57 5.67 -13.21
CA LYS A 114 -8.49 6.77 -12.85
C LYS A 114 -9.24 6.45 -11.56
N LYS A 115 -9.73 5.22 -11.39
CA LYS A 115 -10.43 4.78 -10.16
C LYS A 115 -9.52 4.87 -8.94
N MET A 116 -8.33 4.30 -9.00
CA MET A 116 -7.36 4.35 -7.90
C MET A 116 -7.02 5.81 -7.54
N ARG A 117 -6.72 6.65 -8.53
CA ARG A 117 -6.41 8.07 -8.30
C ARG A 117 -7.59 8.82 -7.67
N ASN A 118 -8.82 8.58 -8.15
CA ASN A 118 -10.01 9.22 -7.61
C ASN A 118 -10.25 8.82 -6.16
N PHE A 119 -10.10 7.53 -5.83
CA PHE A 119 -10.19 7.03 -4.46
C PHE A 119 -9.14 7.67 -3.54
N ILE A 120 -7.88 7.69 -3.96
CA ILE A 120 -6.78 8.30 -3.18
C ILE A 120 -7.00 9.81 -2.99
N ALA A 121 -7.64 10.48 -3.95
CA ALA A 121 -7.97 11.90 -3.84
C ALA A 121 -9.18 12.19 -2.94
N SER A 122 -10.20 11.32 -2.92
CA SER A 122 -11.45 11.56 -2.20
C SER A 122 -11.45 11.03 -0.76
N HIS A 123 -10.74 9.92 -0.52
CA HIS A 123 -10.74 9.26 0.79
C HIS A 123 -9.96 10.11 1.82
N PRO A 124 -10.44 10.24 3.07
CA PRO A 124 -9.89 11.21 4.03
C PRO A 124 -8.47 10.89 4.49
N LYS A 125 -8.09 9.61 4.53
CA LYS A 125 -6.79 9.18 5.04
C LYS A 125 -6.24 7.95 4.31
N VAL A 126 -5.38 8.21 3.33
CA VAL A 126 -4.76 7.17 2.49
C VAL A 126 -3.24 7.26 2.60
N TYR A 127 -2.65 6.16 3.02
CA TYR A 127 -1.24 5.89 2.85
C TYR A 127 -1.02 5.17 1.52
N THR A 128 0.15 5.37 0.92
CA THR A 128 0.55 4.61 -0.27
C THR A 128 1.97 4.12 -0.09
N ALA A 129 2.21 2.83 -0.27
CA ALA A 129 3.58 2.34 -0.39
C ALA A 129 4.02 2.54 -1.85
N GLU A 130 5.12 3.28 -2.04
CA GLU A 130 5.60 3.68 -3.35
C GLU A 130 7.11 3.45 -3.45
N TYR A 131 7.59 3.06 -4.63
CA TYR A 131 9.02 3.02 -4.90
C TYR A 131 9.66 4.40 -4.75
N PHE A 132 10.89 4.43 -4.23
CA PHE A 132 11.70 5.64 -4.23
C PHE A 132 12.16 5.96 -5.67
N PRO A 133 11.76 7.11 -6.27
CA PRO A 133 12.20 7.45 -7.61
C PRO A 133 13.65 7.95 -7.59
N SER A 134 14.54 7.30 -8.35
CA SER A 134 15.94 7.74 -8.46
C SER A 134 16.13 8.98 -9.36
N SER A 135 15.12 9.33 -10.17
CA SER A 135 15.15 10.51 -11.05
C SER A 135 13.74 10.99 -11.39
N ARG A 136 13.64 12.22 -11.91
CA ARG A 136 12.37 12.80 -12.41
C ARG A 136 11.71 11.98 -13.52
N PHE A 137 12.52 11.29 -14.32
CA PHE A 137 12.02 10.40 -15.36
C PHE A 137 11.29 9.20 -14.74
N PHE A 138 11.92 8.54 -13.76
CA PHE A 138 11.30 7.42 -13.04
C PHE A 138 10.09 7.85 -12.22
N GLU A 139 10.12 9.04 -11.63
CA GLU A 139 8.97 9.62 -10.95
C GLU A 139 7.77 9.75 -11.91
N SER A 140 7.99 10.33 -13.08
CA SER A 140 6.94 10.49 -14.11
C SER A 140 6.42 9.14 -14.61
N LEU A 141 7.31 8.17 -14.80
CA LEU A 141 6.96 6.81 -15.19
C LEU A 141 6.11 6.12 -14.11
N PHE A 142 6.49 6.21 -12.84
CA PHE A 142 5.73 5.62 -11.73
C PHE A 142 4.37 6.28 -11.56
N GLN A 143 4.27 7.60 -11.72
CA GLN A 143 2.97 8.29 -11.73
C GLN A 143 2.09 7.86 -12.91
N PHE A 144 2.68 7.66 -14.10
CA PHE A 144 1.96 7.15 -15.25
C PHE A 144 1.45 5.73 -15.00
N LEU A 145 2.30 4.85 -14.48
CA LEU A 145 1.98 3.46 -14.14
C LEU A 145 1.07 3.31 -12.91
N GLY A 146 0.70 4.41 -12.24
CA GLY A 146 -0.15 4.35 -11.05
C GLY A 146 0.53 3.71 -9.84
N LEU A 147 1.85 3.84 -9.75
CA LEU A 147 2.70 3.39 -8.64
C LEU A 147 3.13 4.55 -7.73
N SER A 148 2.82 5.78 -8.13
CA SER A 148 3.01 6.98 -7.33
C SER A 148 1.89 7.97 -7.58
N PHE A 149 1.51 8.71 -6.53
CA PHE A 149 0.38 9.63 -6.59
C PHE A 149 0.79 11.02 -6.11
N THR A 150 0.05 12.03 -6.56
CA THR A 150 0.19 13.42 -6.12
C THR A 150 -1.21 13.97 -5.87
N THR A 151 -1.80 13.64 -4.73
CA THR A 151 -3.12 14.13 -4.32
C THR A 151 -3.07 14.80 -2.95
N LYS A 152 -4.07 15.60 -2.60
CA LYS A 152 -4.04 16.40 -1.37
C LYS A 152 -4.03 15.55 -0.08
N ASN A 153 -4.69 14.39 -0.11
CA ASN A 153 -4.86 13.51 1.07
C ASN A 153 -3.85 12.33 1.07
N HIS A 154 -2.85 12.40 0.20
CA HIS A 154 -1.85 11.38 -0.02
C HIS A 154 -0.74 11.43 1.04
N CYS A 155 -0.53 10.33 1.75
CA CYS A 155 0.59 10.15 2.67
C CYS A 155 1.55 9.08 2.10
N PRO A 156 2.54 9.47 1.27
CA PRO A 156 3.45 8.50 0.68
C PRO A 156 4.36 7.87 1.74
N ILE A 157 4.56 6.56 1.63
CA ILE A 157 5.57 5.77 2.31
C ILE A 157 6.55 5.34 1.22
N LYS A 158 7.71 6.00 1.16
CA LYS A 158 8.74 5.67 0.17
C LYS A 158 9.51 4.45 0.61
N MET A 159 9.43 3.39 -0.18
CA MET A 159 10.09 2.12 0.06
C MET A 159 11.53 2.17 -0.44
N ILE A 160 12.47 1.88 0.45
CA ILE A 160 13.90 1.88 0.21
C ILE A 160 14.40 0.46 0.47
N TYR A 161 14.86 -0.21 -0.57
CA TYR A 161 15.39 -1.58 -0.49
C TYR A 161 16.90 -1.54 -0.68
N SER A 162 17.66 -1.70 0.41
CA SER A 162 19.13 -1.74 0.37
C SER A 162 19.68 -2.90 -0.45
N SER A 163 18.90 -3.97 -0.65
CA SER A 163 19.26 -5.09 -1.52
C SER A 163 19.15 -4.78 -3.02
N CYS A 164 18.35 -3.79 -3.39
CA CYS A 164 18.04 -3.47 -4.79
C CYS A 164 18.71 -2.16 -5.25
N HIS A 165 19.17 -1.34 -4.31
CA HIS A 165 19.71 -0.03 -4.56
C HIS A 165 20.87 0.25 -3.61
N ASP A 166 22.02 0.62 -4.17
CA ASP A 166 23.11 1.22 -3.41
C ASP A 166 22.79 2.70 -3.19
N PHE A 167 21.99 2.96 -2.16
CA PHE A 167 21.74 4.31 -1.68
C PHE A 167 22.98 4.76 -0.90
N GLY A 168 23.94 5.34 -1.60
CA GLY A 168 25.21 5.80 -1.02
C GLY A 168 25.02 6.76 0.17
N GLU A 169 26.09 6.98 0.95
CA GLU A 169 26.02 7.79 2.18
C GLU A 169 25.38 9.17 2.00
N ASP A 170 25.63 9.82 0.86
CA ASP A 170 25.09 11.14 0.56
C ASP A 170 23.56 11.14 0.50
N PHE A 171 22.96 10.10 -0.08
CA PHE A 171 21.52 9.93 -0.16
C PHE A 171 20.88 9.79 1.22
N ILE A 172 21.46 8.93 2.06
CA ILE A 172 20.98 8.71 3.43
C ILE A 172 21.03 10.03 4.22
N ARG A 173 22.13 10.80 4.06
CA ARG A 173 22.32 12.09 4.75
C ARG A 173 21.32 13.17 4.28
N THR A 174 20.94 13.19 3.00
CA THR A 174 20.04 14.22 2.48
C THR A 174 18.58 13.93 2.71
N GLU A 175 18.16 12.66 2.56
CA GLU A 175 16.75 12.26 2.52
C GLU A 175 16.23 11.66 3.84
N ILE A 176 17.08 11.05 4.68
CA ILE A 176 16.67 10.30 5.90
C ILE A 176 16.96 11.11 7.19
N LYS A 177 16.74 12.43 7.16
CA LYS A 177 17.01 13.32 8.32
C LYS A 177 16.23 12.96 9.59
#